data_AF-A0A6I1JM68-F1
#
_entry.id   AF-A0A6I1JM68-F1
#
_cell.length_a   1.000
_cell.length_b   1.000
_cell.length_c   1.000
_cell.angle_alpha   90.00
_cell.angle_beta   90.00
_cell.angle_gamma   90.00
#
_symmetry.space_group_name_H-M   'P 1'
#
loop_
_entity.id
_entity.type
_entity.pdbx_description
1 polymer ?
#
loop_
_entity_poly.entity_id
_entity_poly.type
_entity_poly.pdbx_seq_one_letter_code
_entity_poly.pdbx_strand_id
1 'polypeptide(L)'
;MKSRRRSTLPKYVSVEVDAKTGKSYVYFRRRGRAKVRMLDPPYSDEFNAQYHRLLRDEAPSKPAERADVVDGTFGWLVAQYYGSAEFKRLEARTQRVRRSIIESMLKEGVAAGGRGIAFADVPLEKMNGKAVRTLRDRKAFDEDGERTPEAANGRVKALRQVFAYAVADDDIALNSNPARDIPYLAPDGDGFHSWTTEEVRQYEARHPIGTKARLALALLLYTAQRRSDVVLLGRQHVRDGWLVFTQQKNKRRKPIHMQIPIVPALQAVLDRSPLGDVVWLVNDLGRPFTANGFGNKMRDWCDQAGLPHCSAHGLRKASATLLAEAGATEQQIMAMTGHTTSKEVNRYTKAARKKVLAEQAGELFKGHKM
;
A
#
# COMPACT_ATOMS: atom_id res chain seq x y z
N MET A 1 -24.81 -22.73 36.67
CA MET A 1 -23.84 -23.71 36.10
C MET A 1 -23.31 -23.20 34.76
N LYS A 2 -22.10 -22.65 34.71
CA LYS A 2 -21.46 -22.22 33.44
C LYS A 2 -20.84 -23.44 32.76
N SER A 3 -21.43 -23.83 31.63
CA SER A 3 -20.92 -24.86 30.72
C SER A 3 -19.46 -24.57 30.33
N ARG A 4 -18.53 -25.41 30.79
CA ARG A 4 -17.14 -25.43 30.30
C ARG A 4 -17.17 -26.03 28.89
N ARG A 5 -17.17 -25.18 27.85
CA ARG A 5 -16.82 -25.61 26.49
C ARG A 5 -15.42 -26.26 26.57
N ARG A 6 -15.34 -27.56 26.26
CA ARG A 6 -14.06 -28.26 26.08
C ARG A 6 -13.28 -27.50 25.00
N SER A 7 -12.08 -27.05 25.35
CA SER A 7 -11.16 -26.37 24.45
C SER A 7 -10.87 -27.25 23.23
N THR A 8 -11.27 -26.81 22.04
CA THR A 8 -10.96 -27.43 20.74
C THR A 8 -9.51 -27.18 20.31
N LEU A 9 -8.58 -27.05 21.26
CA LEU A 9 -7.17 -26.78 20.99
C LEU A 9 -6.30 -27.89 21.61
N PRO A 10 -5.13 -28.19 21.03
CA PRO A 10 -4.24 -29.23 21.53
C PRO A 10 -3.76 -28.96 22.96
N LYS A 11 -3.30 -30.00 23.64
CA LYS A 11 -2.81 -29.93 25.03
C LYS A 11 -1.73 -28.86 25.17
N TYR A 12 -1.77 -28.04 26.21
CA TYR A 12 -0.85 -26.91 26.43
C TYR A 12 -1.04 -25.71 25.48
N VAL A 13 -2.03 -25.72 24.59
CA VAL A 13 -2.34 -24.57 23.73
C VAL A 13 -3.50 -23.76 24.32
N SER A 14 -3.36 -22.44 24.34
CA SER A 14 -4.40 -21.52 24.81
C SER A 14 -4.53 -20.32 23.88
N VAL A 15 -5.75 -19.86 23.64
CA VAL A 15 -6.01 -18.58 22.97
C VAL A 15 -6.20 -17.50 24.02
N GLU A 16 -5.52 -16.38 23.85
CA GLU A 16 -5.76 -15.16 24.59
C GLU A 16 -6.28 -14.08 23.66
N VAL A 17 -7.35 -13.42 24.07
CA VAL A 17 -7.90 -12.27 23.37
C VAL A 17 -7.33 -11.02 24.04
N ASP A 18 -6.65 -10.19 23.26
CA ASP A 18 -6.19 -8.90 23.71
C ASP A 18 -7.40 -8.01 24.00
N ALA A 19 -7.58 -7.65 25.28
CA ALA A 19 -8.75 -6.91 25.74
C ALA A 19 -8.88 -5.49 25.15
N LYS A 20 -7.80 -4.94 24.57
CA LYS A 20 -7.79 -3.58 23.98
C LYS A 20 -8.04 -3.59 22.48
N THR A 21 -7.64 -4.66 21.79
CA THR A 21 -7.68 -4.74 20.32
C THR A 21 -8.63 -5.81 19.79
N GLY A 22 -9.16 -6.68 20.66
CA GLY A 22 -10.01 -7.81 20.29
C GLY A 22 -9.29 -8.92 19.52
N LYS A 23 -7.97 -8.79 19.30
CA LYS A 23 -7.18 -9.78 18.55
C LYS A 23 -6.90 -11.01 19.39
N SER A 24 -7.19 -12.18 18.83
CA SER A 24 -6.83 -13.46 19.43
C SER A 24 -5.39 -13.84 19.08
N TYR A 25 -4.68 -14.35 20.08
CA TYR A 25 -3.32 -14.85 19.96
C TYR A 25 -3.24 -16.25 20.54
N VAL A 26 -2.60 -17.16 19.82
CA VAL A 26 -2.43 -18.55 20.22
C VAL A 26 -1.09 -18.70 20.93
N TYR A 27 -1.07 -19.41 22.05
CA TYR A 27 0.14 -19.63 22.86
C TYR A 27 0.28 -21.09 23.29
N PHE A 28 1.52 -21.57 23.32
CA PHE A 28 1.90 -22.82 23.98
C PHE A 28 2.40 -22.54 25.40
N ARG A 29 1.92 -23.31 26.38
CA ARG A 29 2.14 -23.13 27.82
C ARG A 29 2.33 -24.45 28.54
N ARG A 30 3.56 -24.71 28.96
CA ARG A 30 3.93 -25.87 29.78
C ARG A 30 4.55 -25.38 31.09
N ARG A 31 4.15 -25.99 32.21
CA ARG A 31 4.66 -25.63 33.55
C ARG A 31 6.19 -25.72 33.57
N GLY A 32 6.86 -24.66 34.05
CA GLY A 32 8.33 -24.58 34.08
C GLY A 32 8.98 -24.09 32.79
N ARG A 33 8.22 -23.68 31.76
CA ARG A 33 8.74 -23.13 30.50
C ARG A 33 8.22 -21.73 30.22
N ALA A 34 8.98 -20.96 29.44
CA ALA A 34 8.53 -19.69 28.91
C ALA A 34 7.33 -19.89 27.97
N LYS A 35 6.36 -18.96 28.04
CA LYS A 35 5.19 -18.93 27.16
C LYS A 35 5.64 -18.59 25.73
N VAL A 36 5.31 -19.44 24.76
CA VAL A 36 5.66 -19.25 23.35
C VAL A 36 4.43 -18.85 22.55
N ARG A 37 4.52 -17.78 21.76
CA ARG A 37 3.45 -17.36 20.84
C ARG A 37 3.52 -18.18 19.56
N MET A 38 2.39 -18.78 19.19
CA MET A 38 2.23 -19.49 17.93
C MET A 38 1.63 -18.52 16.92
N LEU A 39 2.28 -18.35 15.77
CA LEU A 39 1.91 -17.34 14.76
C LEU A 39 1.02 -17.93 13.67
N ASP A 40 1.18 -19.24 13.43
CA ASP A 40 0.45 -19.96 12.39
C ASP A 40 -0.95 -20.39 12.87
N PRO A 41 -1.92 -20.53 11.96
CA PRO A 41 -3.28 -20.94 12.31
C PRO A 41 -3.29 -22.27 13.06
N PRO A 42 -4.11 -22.43 14.12
CA PRO A 42 -4.28 -23.72 14.79
C PRO A 42 -4.55 -24.84 13.79
N TYR A 43 -3.84 -25.95 13.96
CA TYR A 43 -3.90 -27.15 13.11
C TYR A 43 -3.29 -27.06 11.71
N SER A 44 -2.65 -25.94 11.31
CA SER A 44 -1.83 -25.94 10.08
C SER A 44 -0.62 -26.86 10.22
N ASP A 45 0.02 -27.23 9.11
CA ASP A 45 1.23 -28.07 9.12
C ASP A 45 2.37 -27.39 9.90
N GLU A 46 2.54 -26.08 9.72
CA GLU A 46 3.52 -25.27 10.44
C GLU A 46 3.19 -25.17 11.94
N PHE A 47 1.91 -25.01 12.27
CA PHE A 47 1.43 -25.03 13.65
C PHE A 47 1.68 -26.38 14.32
N ASN A 48 1.33 -27.49 13.65
CA ASN A 48 1.52 -28.83 14.17
C ASN A 48 3.01 -29.16 14.32
N ALA A 49 3.85 -28.74 13.36
CA ALA A 49 5.30 -28.88 13.45
C ALA A 49 5.87 -28.08 14.63
N GLN A 50 5.44 -26.83 14.83
CA GLN A 50 5.82 -26.03 15.99
C GLN A 50 5.31 -26.65 17.30
N TYR A 51 4.07 -27.14 17.33
CA TYR A 51 3.44 -27.78 18.47
C TYR A 51 4.18 -29.06 18.91
N HIS A 52 4.48 -29.97 17.97
CA HIS A 52 5.19 -31.21 18.26
C HIS A 52 6.64 -30.97 18.70
N ARG A 53 7.32 -29.98 18.11
CA ARG A 53 8.64 -29.53 18.56
C ARG A 53 8.62 -29.03 20.01
N LEU A 54 7.67 -28.15 20.34
CA LEU A 54 7.50 -27.63 21.71
C LEU A 54 7.09 -28.71 22.71
N LEU A 55 6.39 -29.77 22.27
CA LEU A 55 6.09 -30.94 23.10
C LEU A 55 7.33 -31.78 23.41
N ARG A 56 8.23 -31.94 22.44
CA ARG A 56 9.47 -32.74 22.55
C ARG A 56 10.63 -31.99 23.21
N ASP A 57 10.42 -30.73 23.62
CA ASP A 57 11.47 -29.84 24.14
C ASP A 57 12.67 -29.70 23.17
N GLU A 58 12.43 -29.86 21.87
CA GLU A 58 13.41 -29.62 20.83
C GLU A 58 13.65 -28.11 20.71
N ALA A 59 14.91 -27.68 20.80
CA ALA A 59 15.28 -26.30 20.49
C ALA A 59 14.72 -25.94 19.09
N PRO A 60 14.35 -24.67 18.83
CA PRO A 60 14.12 -24.26 17.46
C PRO A 60 15.34 -24.72 16.66
N SER A 61 15.11 -25.55 15.64
CA SER A 61 16.12 -25.71 14.59
C SER A 61 16.55 -24.29 14.26
N LYS A 62 17.85 -24.00 14.36
CA LYS A 62 18.38 -22.74 13.81
C LYS A 62 17.65 -22.52 12.49
N PRO A 63 17.15 -21.30 12.17
CA PRO A 63 16.73 -21.04 10.81
C PRO A 63 17.87 -21.58 9.96
N ALA A 64 17.57 -22.55 9.08
CA ALA A 64 18.59 -23.24 8.32
C ALA A 64 19.60 -22.17 7.90
N GLU A 65 20.86 -22.31 8.32
CA GLU A 65 21.93 -21.44 7.84
C GLU A 65 21.65 -21.30 6.35
N ARG A 66 21.43 -20.06 5.87
CA ARG A 66 20.96 -19.80 4.50
C ARG A 66 21.69 -20.78 3.62
N ALA A 67 20.97 -21.78 3.09
CA ALA A 67 21.58 -22.83 2.30
C ALA A 67 22.52 -22.14 1.33
N ASP A 68 23.78 -22.57 1.30
CA ASP A 68 24.83 -21.89 0.56
C ASP A 68 24.26 -21.50 -0.80
N VAL A 69 24.18 -20.19 -1.03
CA VAL A 69 23.46 -19.66 -2.18
C VAL A 69 24.25 -20.11 -3.41
N VAL A 70 23.74 -21.15 -4.08
CA VAL A 70 24.45 -21.85 -5.14
C VAL A 70 24.74 -20.87 -6.27
N ASP A 71 26.02 -20.71 -6.60
CA ASP A 71 26.48 -19.80 -7.66
C ASP A 71 25.75 -20.07 -8.99
N GLY A 72 25.44 -19.02 -9.74
CA GLY A 72 24.73 -19.16 -11.01
C GLY A 72 23.23 -19.54 -10.90
N THR A 73 22.61 -19.44 -9.72
CA THR A 73 21.16 -19.61 -9.53
C THR A 73 20.40 -18.27 -9.44
N PHE A 74 19.07 -18.32 -9.52
CA PHE A 74 18.23 -17.14 -9.32
C PHE A 74 18.34 -16.56 -7.90
N GLY A 75 18.42 -17.40 -6.87
CA GLY A 75 18.64 -16.99 -5.49
C GLY A 75 19.97 -16.25 -5.32
N TRP A 76 21.02 -16.74 -5.98
CA TRP A 76 22.33 -16.07 -6.05
C TRP A 76 22.25 -14.70 -6.68
N LEU A 77 21.65 -14.60 -7.87
CA LEU A 77 21.50 -13.31 -8.55
C LEU A 77 20.72 -12.29 -7.69
N VAL A 78 19.68 -12.75 -6.99
CA VAL A 78 18.92 -11.88 -6.08
C VAL A 78 19.77 -11.41 -4.90
N ALA A 79 20.64 -12.25 -4.35
CA ALA A 79 21.57 -11.87 -3.29
C ALA A 79 22.54 -10.78 -3.77
N GLN A 80 23.13 -10.94 -4.97
CA GLN A 80 23.98 -9.91 -5.60
C GLN A 80 23.22 -8.61 -5.82
N TYR A 81 22.03 -8.68 -6.41
CA TYR A 81 21.15 -7.54 -6.63
C TYR A 81 20.84 -6.77 -5.32
N TYR A 82 20.62 -7.47 -4.21
CA TYR A 82 20.41 -6.83 -2.92
C TYR A 82 21.64 -6.13 -2.34
N GLY A 83 22.84 -6.58 -2.72
CA GLY A 83 24.12 -5.96 -2.41
C GLY A 83 24.45 -4.75 -3.29
N SER A 84 23.82 -4.64 -4.46
CA SER A 84 24.15 -3.65 -5.49
C SER A 84 23.82 -2.19 -5.10
N ALA A 85 24.53 -1.24 -5.72
CA ALA A 85 24.27 0.19 -5.55
C ALA A 85 22.87 0.58 -6.07
N GLU A 86 22.40 -0.06 -7.15
CA GLU A 86 21.09 0.15 -7.78
C GLU A 86 19.95 -0.17 -6.82
N PHE A 87 20.09 -1.20 -5.99
CA PHE A 87 19.11 -1.55 -4.96
C PHE A 87 19.25 -0.64 -3.74
N LYS A 88 20.48 -0.42 -3.25
CA LYS A 88 20.75 0.39 -2.06
C LYS A 88 20.32 1.86 -2.21
N ARG A 89 20.36 2.43 -3.42
CA ARG A 89 19.89 3.81 -3.68
C ARG A 89 18.36 3.98 -3.60
N LEU A 90 17.58 2.90 -3.58
CA LEU A 90 16.11 2.98 -3.50
C LEU A 90 15.66 3.45 -2.11
N GLU A 91 14.49 4.09 -2.03
CA GLU A 91 13.87 4.41 -0.74
C GLU A 91 13.59 3.13 0.08
N ALA A 92 13.75 3.21 1.40
CA ALA A 92 13.61 2.06 2.30
C ALA A 92 12.27 1.31 2.15
N ARG A 93 11.17 2.03 1.90
CA ARG A 93 9.86 1.41 1.62
C ARG A 93 9.87 0.63 0.31
N THR A 94 10.48 1.20 -0.73
CA THR A 94 10.62 0.56 -2.04
C THR A 94 11.48 -0.70 -1.94
N GLN A 95 12.59 -0.63 -1.19
CA GLN A 95 13.42 -1.81 -0.89
C GLN A 95 12.61 -2.90 -0.20
N ARG A 96 11.84 -2.56 0.86
CA ARG A 96 11.02 -3.51 1.61
C ARG A 96 9.96 -4.20 0.73
N VAL A 97 9.19 -3.43 -0.03
CA VAL A 97 8.14 -3.99 -0.90
C VAL A 97 8.76 -4.88 -1.97
N ARG A 98 9.86 -4.43 -2.59
CA ARG A 98 10.56 -5.21 -3.61
C ARG A 98 11.12 -6.52 -3.06
N ARG A 99 11.77 -6.47 -1.89
CA ARG A 99 12.23 -7.68 -1.18
C ARG A 99 11.06 -8.62 -0.95
N SER A 100 9.96 -8.15 -0.36
CA SER A 100 8.78 -8.98 -0.10
C SER A 100 8.25 -9.69 -1.35
N ILE A 101 8.22 -9.02 -2.50
CA ILE A 101 7.77 -9.62 -3.77
C ILE A 101 8.78 -10.68 -4.23
N ILE A 102 10.07 -10.35 -4.25
CA ILE A 102 11.12 -11.27 -4.73
C ILE A 102 11.25 -12.50 -3.83
N GLU A 103 11.30 -12.31 -2.52
CA GLU A 103 11.34 -13.38 -1.52
C GLU A 103 10.13 -14.31 -1.62
N SER A 104 8.95 -13.77 -2.01
CA SER A 104 7.78 -14.63 -2.28
C SER A 104 7.99 -15.52 -3.49
N MET A 105 8.65 -15.03 -4.54
CA MET A 105 8.92 -15.81 -5.75
C MET A 105 10.01 -16.87 -5.49
N LEU A 106 11.05 -16.54 -4.72
CA LEU A 106 12.15 -17.47 -4.41
C LEU A 106 11.66 -18.75 -3.73
N LYS A 107 10.63 -18.64 -2.88
CA LYS A 107 10.06 -19.76 -2.11
C LYS A 107 9.13 -20.66 -2.91
N GLU A 108 8.70 -20.25 -4.10
CA GLU A 108 7.78 -21.07 -4.90
C GLU A 108 8.51 -22.25 -5.54
N GLY A 109 7.87 -23.43 -5.53
CA GLY A 109 8.35 -24.57 -6.32
C GLY A 109 8.12 -24.37 -7.82
N VAL A 110 9.05 -24.83 -8.66
CA VAL A 110 8.94 -24.69 -10.12
C VAL A 110 7.76 -25.49 -10.68
N ALA A 111 7.45 -26.66 -10.14
CA ALA A 111 6.31 -27.46 -10.60
C ALA A 111 4.98 -26.88 -10.09
N ALA A 112 3.88 -27.23 -10.75
CA ALA A 112 2.54 -26.85 -10.30
C ALA A 112 2.26 -27.40 -8.88
N GLY A 113 1.56 -26.62 -8.07
CA GLY A 113 1.24 -26.99 -6.68
C GLY A 113 2.42 -26.89 -5.70
N GLY A 114 3.47 -26.13 -6.03
CA GLY A 114 4.58 -25.84 -5.10
C GLY A 114 5.57 -26.99 -4.90
N ARG A 115 5.50 -28.04 -5.73
CA ARG A 115 6.41 -29.18 -5.69
C ARG A 115 7.69 -28.91 -6.51
N GLY A 116 8.73 -29.70 -6.26
CA GLY A 116 10.00 -29.64 -7.00
C GLY A 116 10.99 -28.62 -6.44
N ILE A 117 12.04 -28.31 -7.21
CA ILE A 117 13.06 -27.32 -6.82
C ILE A 117 12.42 -25.96 -6.58
N ALA A 118 12.89 -25.22 -5.58
CA ALA A 118 12.46 -23.86 -5.36
C ALA A 118 12.99 -22.97 -6.49
N PHE A 119 12.28 -21.89 -6.82
CA PHE A 119 12.77 -20.91 -7.78
C PHE A 119 14.10 -20.29 -7.35
N ALA A 120 14.40 -20.24 -6.05
CA ALA A 120 15.71 -19.86 -5.54
C ALA A 120 16.86 -20.69 -6.13
N ASP A 121 16.64 -21.99 -6.35
CA ASP A 121 17.68 -22.93 -6.77
C ASP A 121 17.70 -23.14 -8.28
N VAL A 122 16.88 -22.41 -9.04
CA VAL A 122 16.82 -22.53 -10.50
C VAL A 122 18.08 -21.91 -11.11
N PRO A 123 18.83 -22.64 -11.97
CA PRO A 123 19.95 -22.08 -12.71
C PRO A 123 19.52 -20.89 -13.58
N LEU A 124 20.36 -19.86 -13.69
CA LEU A 124 20.02 -18.64 -14.44
C LEU A 124 19.68 -18.91 -15.91
N GLU A 125 20.34 -19.88 -16.55
CA GLU A 125 20.03 -20.34 -17.91
C GLU A 125 18.59 -20.88 -18.08
N LYS A 126 17.97 -21.36 -16.99
CA LYS A 126 16.57 -21.84 -16.99
C LYS A 126 15.58 -20.74 -16.60
N MET A 127 16.04 -19.58 -16.13
CA MET A 127 15.21 -18.41 -15.83
C MET A 127 14.80 -17.65 -17.11
N ASN A 128 14.18 -18.34 -18.05
CA ASN A 128 13.74 -17.78 -19.33
C ASN A 128 12.36 -17.10 -19.23
N GLY A 129 11.86 -16.59 -20.36
CA GLY A 129 10.54 -15.93 -20.42
C GLY A 129 9.36 -16.82 -19.97
N LYS A 130 9.47 -18.16 -20.08
CA LYS A 130 8.46 -19.09 -19.56
C LYS A 130 8.45 -19.08 -18.03
N ALA A 131 9.62 -19.14 -17.38
CA ALA A 131 9.75 -19.03 -15.93
C ALA A 131 9.15 -17.72 -15.40
N VAL A 132 9.43 -16.59 -16.07
CA VAL A 132 8.86 -15.29 -15.72
C VAL A 132 7.33 -15.27 -15.87
N ARG A 133 6.79 -15.83 -16.96
CA ARG A 133 5.33 -15.95 -17.15
C ARG A 133 4.70 -16.82 -16.07
N THR A 134 5.30 -17.95 -15.73
CA THR A 134 4.83 -18.82 -14.65
C THR A 134 4.72 -18.05 -13.32
N LEU A 135 5.77 -17.33 -12.92
CA LEU A 135 5.74 -16.52 -11.70
C LEU A 135 4.69 -15.40 -11.75
N ARG A 136 4.52 -14.74 -12.91
CA ARG A 136 3.48 -13.72 -13.12
C ARG A 136 2.08 -14.31 -12.99
N ASP A 137 1.79 -15.35 -13.75
CA ASP A 137 0.46 -15.92 -13.93
C ASP A 137 -0.03 -16.61 -12.65
N ARG A 138 0.86 -17.21 -11.87
CA ARG A 138 0.54 -17.72 -10.52
C ARG A 138 0.09 -16.65 -9.53
N LYS A 139 0.43 -15.38 -9.78
CA LYS A 139 0.00 -14.24 -8.97
C LYS A 139 -1.05 -13.40 -9.69
N ALA A 140 -1.62 -13.91 -10.78
CA ALA A 140 -2.71 -13.26 -11.48
C ALA A 140 -4.05 -13.48 -10.76
N PHE A 141 -4.11 -14.42 -9.82
CA PHE A 141 -5.26 -14.71 -8.99
C PHE A 141 -4.83 -14.83 -7.51
N ASP A 142 -5.72 -14.50 -6.59
CA ASP A 142 -5.56 -14.79 -5.17
C ASP A 142 -6.12 -16.19 -4.79
N GLU A 143 -6.19 -16.47 -3.50
CA GLU A 143 -6.61 -17.78 -2.97
C GLU A 143 -8.10 -18.08 -3.19
N ASP A 144 -8.92 -17.04 -3.35
CA ASP A 144 -10.35 -17.14 -3.64
C ASP A 144 -10.62 -17.21 -5.15
N GLY A 145 -9.57 -17.13 -5.98
CA GLY A 145 -9.67 -17.14 -7.44
C GLY A 145 -9.99 -15.76 -8.03
N GLU A 146 -9.92 -14.69 -7.23
CA GLU A 146 -10.15 -13.33 -7.70
C GLU A 146 -8.92 -12.79 -8.42
N ARG A 147 -9.15 -12.02 -9.49
CA ARG A 147 -8.05 -11.51 -10.32
C ARG A 147 -7.23 -10.45 -9.59
N THR A 148 -5.91 -10.58 -9.64
CA THR A 148 -4.94 -9.66 -9.06
C THR A 148 -3.87 -9.21 -10.07
N PRO A 149 -4.23 -8.54 -11.17
CA PRO A 149 -3.30 -8.19 -12.23
C PRO A 149 -2.16 -7.28 -11.75
N GLU A 150 -2.39 -6.37 -10.81
CA GLU A 150 -1.35 -5.51 -10.24
C GLU A 150 -0.29 -6.29 -9.45
N ALA A 151 -0.69 -7.33 -8.74
CA ALA A 151 0.24 -8.18 -7.97
C ALA A 151 1.14 -8.98 -8.92
N ALA A 152 0.56 -9.59 -9.96
CA ALA A 152 1.27 -10.23 -11.05
C ALA A 152 2.24 -9.27 -11.76
N ASN A 153 1.77 -8.07 -12.12
CA ASN A 153 2.59 -7.04 -12.74
C ASN A 153 3.71 -6.56 -11.83
N GLY A 154 3.49 -6.57 -10.51
CA GLY A 154 4.51 -6.31 -9.49
C GLY A 154 5.70 -7.26 -9.58
N ARG A 155 5.45 -8.55 -9.84
CA ARG A 155 6.50 -9.56 -10.05
C ARG A 155 7.32 -9.27 -11.30
N VAL A 156 6.66 -9.01 -12.44
CA VAL A 156 7.36 -8.65 -13.69
C VAL A 156 8.22 -7.40 -13.50
N LYS A 157 7.71 -6.37 -12.82
CA LYS A 157 8.48 -5.14 -12.52
C LYS A 157 9.71 -5.40 -11.65
N ALA A 158 9.61 -6.31 -10.69
CA ALA A 158 10.72 -6.69 -9.83
C ALA A 158 11.76 -7.48 -10.64
N LEU A 159 11.34 -8.51 -11.37
CA LEU A 159 12.20 -9.36 -12.21
C LEU A 159 12.92 -8.55 -13.28
N ARG A 160 12.23 -7.63 -13.98
CA ARG A 160 12.86 -6.74 -14.95
C ARG A 160 14.03 -5.96 -14.35
N GLN A 161 13.95 -5.54 -13.09
CA GLN A 161 15.03 -4.79 -12.44
C GLN A 161 16.17 -5.69 -11.96
N VAL A 162 15.87 -6.89 -11.46
CA VAL A 162 16.89 -7.88 -11.09
C VAL A 162 17.71 -8.28 -12.32
N PHE A 163 17.04 -8.63 -13.42
CA PHE A 163 17.73 -9.04 -14.64
C PHE A 163 18.34 -7.87 -15.41
N ALA A 164 17.85 -6.63 -15.25
CA ALA A 164 18.53 -5.46 -15.80
C ALA A 164 19.85 -5.18 -15.07
N TYR A 165 19.91 -5.43 -13.76
CA TYR A 165 21.18 -5.41 -13.02
C TYR A 165 22.10 -6.52 -13.54
N ALA A 166 21.60 -7.75 -13.68
CA ALA A 166 22.39 -8.88 -14.17
C ALA A 166 23.02 -8.66 -15.55
N VAL A 167 22.25 -8.11 -16.50
CA VAL A 167 22.74 -7.84 -17.87
C VAL A 167 23.78 -6.71 -17.91
N ALA A 168 23.79 -5.83 -16.91
CA ALA A 168 24.72 -4.70 -16.84
C ALA A 168 26.00 -5.02 -16.05
N ASP A 169 26.09 -6.22 -15.48
CA ASP A 169 27.20 -6.69 -14.66
C ASP A 169 27.99 -7.71 -15.48
N ASP A 170 29.19 -7.34 -15.93
CA ASP A 170 30.01 -8.16 -16.85
C ASP A 170 30.44 -9.49 -16.23
N ASP A 171 30.44 -9.60 -14.88
CA ASP A 171 30.75 -10.84 -14.16
C ASP A 171 29.57 -11.82 -14.15
N ILE A 172 28.37 -11.38 -14.53
CA ILE A 172 27.17 -12.22 -14.62
C ILE A 172 26.93 -12.56 -16.09
N ALA A 173 27.16 -13.82 -16.47
CA ALA A 173 27.01 -14.31 -17.85
C ALA A 173 25.54 -14.35 -18.34
N LEU A 174 24.90 -13.20 -18.51
CA LEU A 174 23.53 -13.06 -18.99
C LEU A 174 23.40 -11.97 -20.07
N ASN A 175 23.23 -12.41 -21.33
CA ASN A 175 23.19 -11.52 -22.49
C ASN A 175 21.86 -10.77 -22.69
N SER A 176 20.79 -11.18 -22.02
CA SER A 176 19.47 -10.55 -22.20
C SER A 176 18.57 -10.68 -20.99
N ASN A 177 17.65 -9.73 -20.83
CA ASN A 177 16.69 -9.72 -19.74
C ASN A 177 15.44 -10.55 -20.09
N PRO A 178 15.24 -11.73 -19.49
CA PRO A 178 14.13 -12.64 -19.82
C PRO A 178 12.74 -12.07 -19.46
N ALA A 179 12.69 -11.02 -18.63
CA ALA A 179 11.45 -10.34 -18.25
C ALA A 179 11.14 -9.12 -19.12
N ARG A 180 12.05 -8.70 -20.03
CA ARG A 180 11.91 -7.47 -20.82
C ARG A 180 10.64 -7.47 -21.66
N ASP A 181 10.39 -8.54 -22.40
CA ASP A 181 9.33 -8.58 -23.42
C ASP A 181 8.03 -9.23 -22.89
N ILE A 182 7.93 -9.44 -21.56
CA ILE A 182 6.76 -10.03 -20.93
C ILE A 182 5.67 -8.95 -20.73
N PRO A 183 4.50 -9.06 -21.36
CA PRO A 183 3.47 -8.04 -21.25
C PRO A 183 2.92 -7.98 -19.82
N TYR A 184 2.47 -6.80 -19.42
CA TYR A 184 1.68 -6.65 -18.21
C TYR A 184 0.25 -7.15 -18.46
N LEU A 185 -0.36 -7.73 -17.44
CA LEU A 185 -1.79 -8.00 -17.44
C LEU A 185 -2.56 -6.67 -17.37
N ALA A 186 -3.66 -6.58 -18.10
CA ALA A 186 -4.53 -5.40 -18.03
C ALA A 186 -5.08 -5.24 -16.60
N PRO A 187 -5.08 -4.02 -16.05
CA PRO A 187 -5.69 -3.75 -14.76
C PRO A 187 -7.21 -3.92 -14.85
N ASP A 188 -7.82 -4.25 -13.72
CA ASP A 188 -9.27 -4.33 -13.61
C ASP A 188 -9.82 -2.98 -13.14
N GLY A 189 -10.69 -2.38 -13.97
CA GLY A 189 -11.33 -1.09 -13.69
C GLY A 189 -10.39 0.12 -13.63
N ASP A 190 -10.90 1.24 -13.11
CA ASP A 190 -10.22 2.54 -13.06
C ASP A 190 -9.33 2.74 -11.81
N GLY A 191 -9.08 1.65 -11.08
CA GLY A 191 -8.35 1.63 -9.81
C GLY A 191 -9.18 2.16 -8.63
N PHE A 192 -8.55 2.88 -7.70
CA PHE A 192 -9.25 3.38 -6.50
C PHE A 192 -10.45 4.25 -6.83
N HIS A 193 -11.58 3.97 -6.17
CA HIS A 193 -12.80 4.77 -6.21
C HIS A 193 -12.51 6.24 -5.89
N SER A 194 -13.04 7.15 -6.72
CA SER A 194 -13.00 8.60 -6.46
C SER A 194 -14.26 8.98 -5.71
N TRP A 195 -14.12 9.67 -4.57
CA TRP A 195 -15.28 10.00 -3.78
C TRP A 195 -16.21 10.93 -4.56
N THR A 196 -17.52 10.69 -4.43
CA THR A 196 -18.56 11.58 -4.94
C THR A 196 -18.88 12.67 -3.92
N THR A 197 -19.48 13.77 -4.37
CA THR A 197 -19.98 14.83 -3.49
C THR A 197 -20.96 14.29 -2.45
N GLU A 198 -21.78 13.31 -2.82
CA GLU A 198 -22.76 12.71 -1.91
C GLU A 198 -22.10 11.85 -0.84
N GLU A 199 -21.06 11.08 -1.19
CA GLU A 199 -20.29 10.31 -0.22
C GLU A 199 -19.53 11.23 0.76
N VAL A 200 -19.03 12.36 0.27
CA VAL A 200 -18.44 13.39 1.14
C VAL A 200 -19.50 13.90 2.13
N ARG A 201 -20.70 14.27 1.68
CA ARG A 201 -21.79 14.71 2.56
C ARG A 201 -22.20 13.63 3.56
N GLN A 202 -22.33 12.37 3.14
CA GLN A 202 -22.65 11.24 4.02
C GLN A 202 -21.60 11.07 5.12
N TYR A 203 -20.31 11.16 4.77
CA TYR A 203 -19.22 11.11 5.74
C TYR A 203 -19.27 12.31 6.70
N GLU A 204 -19.54 13.51 6.19
CA GLU A 204 -19.65 14.73 6.99
C GLU A 204 -20.84 14.70 7.96
N ALA A 205 -21.98 14.15 7.54
CA ALA A 205 -23.15 13.95 8.41
C ALA A 205 -22.84 12.97 9.54
N ARG A 206 -22.07 11.91 9.27
CA ARG A 206 -21.65 10.94 10.29
C ARG A 206 -20.59 11.49 11.24
N HIS A 207 -19.69 12.33 10.71
CA HIS A 207 -18.50 12.85 11.41
C HIS A 207 -18.51 14.38 11.36
N PRO A 208 -19.16 15.06 12.33
CA PRO A 208 -19.26 16.51 12.34
C PRO A 208 -17.90 17.19 12.60
N ILE A 209 -17.87 18.51 12.34
CA ILE A 209 -16.73 19.37 12.69
C ILE A 209 -16.46 19.27 14.20
N GLY A 210 -15.18 19.18 14.57
CA GLY A 210 -14.76 18.85 15.94
C GLY A 210 -14.33 17.40 16.12
N THR A 211 -14.53 16.54 15.13
CA THR A 211 -14.01 15.17 15.16
C THR A 211 -12.68 15.04 14.39
N LYS A 212 -11.81 14.10 14.83
CA LYS A 212 -10.59 13.75 14.09
C LYS A 212 -10.88 13.20 12.70
N ALA A 213 -12.01 12.49 12.55
CA ALA A 213 -12.44 11.93 11.27
C ALA A 213 -12.79 13.03 10.27
N ARG A 214 -13.48 14.10 10.72
CA ARG A 214 -13.76 15.28 9.92
C ARG A 214 -12.51 16.07 9.57
N LEU A 215 -11.60 16.24 10.53
CA LEU A 215 -10.30 16.88 10.30
C LEU A 215 -9.50 16.14 9.22
N ALA A 216 -9.43 14.81 9.29
CA ALA A 216 -8.74 13.98 8.30
C ALA A 216 -9.32 14.14 6.89
N LEU A 217 -10.65 14.14 6.77
CA LEU A 217 -11.34 14.39 5.50
C LEU A 217 -10.97 15.78 4.94
N ALA A 218 -11.10 16.83 5.75
CA ALA A 218 -10.83 18.20 5.35
C ALA A 218 -9.37 18.39 4.90
N LEU A 219 -8.41 17.83 5.66
CA LEU A 219 -6.99 17.89 5.30
C LEU A 219 -6.74 17.19 3.95
N LEU A 220 -7.26 16.00 3.72
CA LEU A 220 -7.08 15.28 2.46
C LEU A 220 -7.75 16.02 1.28
N LEU A 221 -8.99 16.47 1.48
CA LEU A 221 -9.83 17.04 0.43
C LEU A 221 -9.35 18.44 0.01
N TYR A 222 -9.14 19.34 0.97
CA TYR A 222 -8.86 20.74 0.65
C TYR A 222 -7.39 21.02 0.33
N THR A 223 -6.48 20.17 0.83
CA THR A 223 -5.06 20.28 0.43
C THR A 223 -4.75 19.44 -0.81
N ALA A 224 -5.63 18.49 -1.16
CA ALA A 224 -5.40 17.48 -2.18
C ALA A 224 -4.11 16.65 -1.98
N GLN A 225 -3.55 16.60 -0.78
CA GLN A 225 -2.28 15.94 -0.51
C GLN A 225 -2.42 14.44 -0.22
N ARG A 226 -1.30 13.71 -0.32
CA ARG A 226 -1.32 12.26 -0.05
C ARG A 226 -1.40 12.03 1.46
N ARG A 227 -1.93 10.88 1.85
CA ARG A 227 -1.98 10.45 3.26
C ARG A 227 -0.61 10.50 3.96
N SER A 228 0.49 10.27 3.24
CA SER A 228 1.85 10.35 3.78
C SER A 228 2.31 11.77 4.10
N ASP A 229 1.71 12.76 3.43
CA ASP A 229 2.00 14.17 3.61
C ASP A 229 1.08 14.76 4.69
N VAL A 230 -0.23 14.45 4.63
CA VAL A 230 -1.24 14.95 5.58
C VAL A 230 -0.90 14.64 7.04
N VAL A 231 -0.37 13.45 7.33
CA VAL A 231 0.00 13.07 8.71
C VAL A 231 1.18 13.86 9.28
N LEU A 232 1.85 14.66 8.46
CA LEU A 232 2.98 15.51 8.85
C LEU A 232 2.59 17.00 8.89
N LEU A 233 1.46 17.39 8.29
CA LEU A 233 1.03 18.79 8.27
C LEU A 233 0.70 19.28 9.67
N GLY A 234 1.01 20.56 9.91
CA GLY A 234 0.95 21.17 11.23
C GLY A 234 1.30 22.66 11.17
N ARG A 235 1.24 23.33 12.33
CA ARG A 235 1.43 24.78 12.47
C ARG A 235 2.76 25.27 11.90
N GLN A 236 3.83 24.48 12.03
CA GLN A 236 5.16 24.77 11.51
C GLN A 236 5.20 24.96 9.99
N HIS A 237 4.22 24.44 9.25
CA HIS A 237 4.12 24.58 7.79
C HIS A 237 3.32 25.82 7.35
N VAL A 238 2.72 26.58 8.28
CA VAL A 238 1.88 27.73 7.94
C VAL A 238 2.69 29.01 7.82
N ARG A 239 2.57 29.74 6.72
CA ARG A 239 3.16 31.07 6.49
C ARG A 239 2.12 31.96 5.81
N ASP A 240 1.69 33.03 6.47
CA ASP A 240 0.78 34.04 5.91
C ASP A 240 -0.49 33.46 5.25
N GLY A 241 -1.09 32.44 5.86
CA GLY A 241 -2.28 31.74 5.33
C GLY A 241 -2.00 30.66 4.27
N TRP A 242 -0.73 30.37 4.00
CA TRP A 242 -0.28 29.32 3.08
C TRP A 242 0.34 28.14 3.80
N LEU A 243 0.14 26.94 3.26
CA LEU A 243 0.88 25.74 3.62
C LEU A 243 2.12 25.61 2.74
N VAL A 244 3.29 25.64 3.37
CA VAL A 244 4.60 25.53 2.73
C VAL A 244 5.30 24.25 3.19
N PHE A 245 5.50 23.29 2.29
CA PHE A 245 6.11 21.99 2.62
C PHE A 245 6.67 21.29 1.38
N THR A 246 7.44 20.21 1.59
CA THR A 246 7.92 19.34 0.49
C THR A 246 7.22 17.99 0.58
N GLN A 247 6.60 17.55 -0.52
CA GLN A 247 5.94 16.23 -0.57
C GLN A 247 6.94 15.10 -0.26
N GLN A 248 6.51 14.11 0.51
CA GLN A 248 7.32 12.96 0.94
C GLN A 248 7.71 12.08 -0.24
N LYS A 249 6.75 11.80 -1.14
CA LYS A 249 6.99 10.94 -2.29
C LYS A 249 8.02 11.59 -3.22
N ASN A 250 9.09 10.85 -3.55
CA ASN A 250 10.22 11.32 -4.36
C ASN A 250 11.08 12.41 -3.71
N LYS A 251 10.90 12.76 -2.43
CA LYS A 251 11.65 13.87 -1.78
C LYS A 251 13.16 13.77 -1.95
N ARG A 252 13.72 12.55 -1.95
CA ARG A 252 15.16 12.31 -2.09
C ARG A 252 15.69 12.37 -3.53
N ARG A 253 14.81 12.24 -4.53
CA ARG A 253 15.20 12.11 -5.94
C ARG A 253 14.74 13.28 -6.80
N LYS A 254 13.49 13.68 -6.64
CA LYS A 254 12.87 14.81 -7.36
C LYS A 254 11.90 15.49 -6.39
N PRO A 255 12.41 16.35 -5.49
CA PRO A 255 11.58 17.01 -4.49
C PRO A 255 10.53 17.89 -5.18
N ILE A 256 9.31 17.85 -4.65
CA ILE A 256 8.21 18.73 -5.08
C ILE A 256 7.89 19.65 -3.91
N HIS A 257 8.25 20.91 -4.07
CA HIS A 257 7.96 21.98 -3.12
C HIS A 257 6.55 22.51 -3.37
N MET A 258 5.75 22.58 -2.32
CA MET A 258 4.36 23.00 -2.35
C MET A 258 4.21 24.31 -1.59
N GLN A 259 3.45 25.21 -2.19
CA GLN A 259 2.86 26.37 -1.54
C GLN A 259 1.39 26.38 -1.96
N ILE A 260 0.49 26.06 -1.03
CA ILE A 260 -0.95 25.99 -1.30
C ILE A 260 -1.71 26.85 -0.28
N PRO A 261 -2.77 27.56 -0.69
CA PRO A 261 -3.52 28.38 0.24
C PRO A 261 -4.30 27.50 1.23
N ILE A 262 -4.38 27.92 2.49
CA ILE A 262 -5.34 27.36 3.44
C ILE A 262 -6.70 27.98 3.10
N VAL A 263 -7.50 27.25 2.35
CA VAL A 263 -8.83 27.72 1.95
C VAL A 263 -9.74 27.90 3.18
N PRO A 264 -10.71 28.85 3.14
CA PRO A 264 -11.57 29.15 4.30
C PRO A 264 -12.26 27.93 4.90
N ALA A 265 -12.71 26.99 4.06
CA ALA A 265 -13.34 25.75 4.51
C ALA A 265 -12.39 24.86 5.33
N LEU A 266 -11.10 24.80 4.98
CA LEU A 266 -10.09 24.08 5.77
C LEU A 266 -9.81 24.80 7.09
N GLN A 267 -9.65 26.13 7.04
CA GLN A 267 -9.43 26.94 8.24
C GLN A 267 -10.55 26.73 9.26
N ALA A 268 -11.81 26.79 8.82
CA ALA A 268 -12.98 26.60 9.67
C ALA A 268 -13.05 25.20 10.32
N VAL A 269 -12.44 24.17 9.71
CA VAL A 269 -12.33 22.84 10.34
C VAL A 269 -11.16 22.80 11.31
N LEU A 270 -10.01 23.41 10.98
CA LEU A 270 -8.84 23.49 11.86
C LEU A 270 -9.19 24.19 13.17
N ASP A 271 -9.91 25.31 13.12
CA ASP A 271 -10.24 26.14 14.30
C ASP A 271 -11.11 25.40 15.33
N ARG A 272 -11.89 24.42 14.90
CA ARG A 272 -12.87 23.71 15.74
C ARG A 272 -12.48 22.27 16.03
N SER A 273 -11.36 21.77 15.49
CA SER A 273 -10.95 20.37 15.64
C SER A 273 -9.93 20.18 16.76
N PRO A 274 -9.87 18.99 17.39
CA PRO A 274 -8.80 18.65 18.30
C PRO A 274 -7.50 18.44 17.52
N LEU A 275 -6.60 19.42 17.59
CA LEU A 275 -5.31 19.40 16.92
C LEU A 275 -4.22 18.86 17.85
N GLY A 276 -3.20 18.21 17.30
CA GLY A 276 -1.94 17.98 18.01
C GLY A 276 -1.04 19.22 18.01
N ASP A 277 -0.05 19.22 18.90
CA ASP A 277 0.84 20.37 19.11
C ASP A 277 1.73 20.66 17.89
N VAL A 278 2.38 19.60 17.38
CA VAL A 278 3.32 19.70 16.25
C VAL A 278 2.65 19.35 14.92
N VAL A 279 1.85 18.28 14.88
CA VAL A 279 1.07 17.90 13.69
C VAL A 279 -0.40 17.99 14.02
N TRP A 280 -1.22 18.43 13.07
CA TRP A 280 -2.63 18.63 13.31
C TRP A 280 -3.38 17.32 13.56
N LEU A 281 -3.07 16.28 12.79
CA LEU A 281 -3.76 15.00 12.87
C LEU A 281 -2.98 13.98 13.70
N VAL A 282 -3.47 13.70 14.91
CA VAL A 282 -2.88 12.72 15.84
C VAL A 282 -3.81 11.54 16.10
N ASN A 283 -3.23 10.40 16.45
CA ASN A 283 -3.97 9.19 16.81
C ASN A 283 -4.63 9.32 18.19
N ASP A 284 -5.31 8.27 18.63
CA ASP A 284 -6.04 8.26 19.92
C ASP A 284 -5.10 8.29 21.14
N LEU A 285 -3.79 8.07 20.93
CA LEU A 285 -2.74 8.21 21.94
C LEU A 285 -2.04 9.59 21.90
N GLY A 286 -2.56 10.54 21.12
CA GLY A 286 -1.96 11.88 20.95
C GLY A 286 -0.68 11.90 20.13
N ARG A 287 -0.31 10.80 19.46
CA ARG A 287 0.92 10.71 18.65
C ARG A 287 0.65 10.91 17.17
N PRO A 288 1.61 11.42 16.38
CA PRO A 288 1.52 11.47 14.93
C PRO A 288 1.18 10.10 14.34
N PHE A 289 0.31 10.07 13.33
CA PHE A 289 0.04 8.84 12.60
C PHE A 289 1.24 8.44 11.73
N THR A 290 1.46 7.12 11.60
CA THR A 290 2.17 6.61 10.42
C THR A 290 1.25 6.65 9.21
N ALA A 291 1.79 6.79 7.99
CA ALA A 291 0.98 6.84 6.77
C ALA A 291 0.08 5.61 6.58
N ASN A 292 0.54 4.41 6.98
CA ASN A 292 -0.27 3.19 6.93
C ASN A 292 -1.31 3.17 8.06
N GLY A 293 -0.92 3.55 9.29
CA GLY A 293 -1.85 3.60 10.41
C GLY A 293 -3.00 4.58 10.19
N PHE A 294 -2.72 5.74 9.60
CA PHE A 294 -3.76 6.68 9.17
C PHE A 294 -4.65 6.08 8.09
N GLY A 295 -4.07 5.39 7.10
CA GLY A 295 -4.86 4.70 6.07
C GLY A 295 -5.87 3.71 6.65
N ASN A 296 -5.45 2.91 7.63
CA ASN A 296 -6.33 1.97 8.32
C ASN A 296 -7.40 2.70 9.14
N LYS A 297 -7.03 3.74 9.90
CA LYS A 297 -8.00 4.52 10.67
C LYS A 297 -9.03 5.21 9.78
N MET A 298 -8.63 5.70 8.60
CA MET A 298 -9.54 6.27 7.62
C MET A 298 -10.53 5.21 7.10
N ARG A 299 -10.07 3.98 6.86
CA ARG A 299 -10.95 2.86 6.49
C ARG A 299 -12.02 2.65 7.57
N ASP A 300 -11.62 2.57 8.83
CA ASP A 300 -12.56 2.42 9.96
C ASP A 300 -13.59 3.56 10.00
N TRP A 301 -13.16 4.82 9.80
CA TRP A 301 -14.06 5.97 9.79
C TRP A 301 -15.03 5.98 8.60
N CYS A 302 -14.58 5.55 7.43
CA CYS A 302 -15.45 5.37 6.28
C CYS A 302 -16.47 4.25 6.51
N ASP A 303 -16.08 3.14 7.15
CA ASP A 303 -16.99 2.03 7.46
C ASP A 303 -18.06 2.46 8.46
N GLN A 304 -17.68 3.27 9.46
CA GLN A 304 -18.62 3.90 10.41
C GLN A 304 -19.63 4.82 9.72
N ALA A 305 -19.28 5.38 8.55
CA ALA A 305 -20.16 6.20 7.74
C ALA A 305 -20.94 5.40 6.69
N GLY A 306 -20.81 4.07 6.65
CA GLY A 306 -21.46 3.23 5.64
C GLY A 306 -20.84 3.35 4.25
N LEU A 307 -19.53 3.67 4.17
CA LEU A 307 -18.80 3.91 2.92
C LEU A 307 -17.61 2.94 2.75
N PRO A 308 -17.83 1.61 2.74
CA PRO A 308 -16.75 0.60 2.72
C PRO A 308 -15.90 0.60 1.44
N HIS A 309 -16.37 1.20 0.36
CA HIS A 309 -15.67 1.35 -0.92
C HIS A 309 -14.80 2.62 -0.99
N CYS A 310 -15.03 3.60 -0.13
CA CYS A 310 -14.29 4.86 -0.09
C CYS A 310 -12.93 4.70 0.62
N SER A 311 -11.89 5.45 0.26
CA SER A 311 -10.60 5.42 0.98
C SER A 311 -9.87 6.75 0.98
N ALA A 312 -8.85 6.91 1.83
CA ALA A 312 -8.00 8.10 1.84
C ALA A 312 -7.39 8.44 0.47
N HIS A 313 -7.10 7.43 -0.36
CA HIS A 313 -6.53 7.66 -1.70
C HIS A 313 -7.56 8.23 -2.67
N GLY A 314 -8.82 7.84 -2.53
CA GLY A 314 -9.92 8.34 -3.36
C GLY A 314 -10.18 9.84 -3.19
N LEU A 315 -9.89 10.39 -2.01
CA LEU A 315 -10.12 11.83 -1.73
C LEU A 315 -9.22 12.74 -2.57
N ARG A 316 -7.98 12.35 -2.85
CA ARG A 316 -7.11 13.15 -3.72
C ARG A 316 -7.61 13.19 -5.17
N LYS A 317 -8.22 12.10 -5.65
CA LYS A 317 -8.91 12.09 -6.95
C LYS A 317 -10.12 13.02 -6.89
N ALA A 318 -10.93 12.90 -5.82
CA ALA A 318 -12.10 13.73 -5.60
C ALA A 318 -11.77 15.22 -5.57
N SER A 319 -10.68 15.65 -4.90
CA SER A 319 -10.22 17.05 -4.92
C SER A 319 -9.97 17.56 -6.34
N ALA A 320 -9.28 16.76 -7.17
CA ALA A 320 -9.00 17.14 -8.55
C ALA A 320 -10.28 17.19 -9.38
N THR A 321 -11.20 16.24 -9.20
CA THR A 321 -12.52 16.23 -9.84
C THR A 321 -13.34 17.44 -9.45
N LEU A 322 -13.46 17.76 -8.16
CA LEU A 322 -14.21 18.93 -7.66
C LEU A 322 -13.65 20.24 -8.20
N LEU A 323 -12.33 20.39 -8.23
CA LEU A 323 -11.71 21.57 -8.83
C LEU A 323 -12.03 21.67 -10.33
N ALA A 324 -11.98 20.55 -11.07
CA ALA A 324 -12.33 20.53 -12.49
C ALA A 324 -13.81 20.85 -12.73
N GLU A 325 -14.71 20.35 -11.89
CA GLU A 325 -16.14 20.67 -11.92
C GLU A 325 -16.40 22.14 -11.60
N ALA A 326 -15.60 22.73 -10.72
CA ALA A 326 -15.61 24.16 -10.43
C ALA A 326 -14.94 25.02 -11.52
N GLY A 327 -14.57 24.44 -12.67
CA GLY A 327 -13.99 25.15 -13.81
C GLY A 327 -12.49 25.44 -13.69
N ALA A 328 -11.79 24.84 -12.72
CA ALA A 328 -10.35 25.05 -12.58
C ALA A 328 -9.58 24.49 -13.78
N THR A 329 -8.58 25.25 -14.23
CA THR A 329 -7.67 24.84 -15.30
C THR A 329 -6.80 23.66 -14.86
N GLU A 330 -6.21 22.96 -15.82
CA GLU A 330 -5.28 21.89 -15.50
C GLU A 330 -4.09 22.37 -14.67
N GLN A 331 -3.57 23.54 -14.98
CA GLN A 331 -2.46 24.15 -14.27
C GLN A 331 -2.83 24.48 -12.82
N GLN A 332 -4.05 24.97 -12.56
CA GLN A 332 -4.54 25.22 -11.20
C GLN A 332 -4.64 23.92 -10.38
N ILE A 333 -5.19 22.86 -10.98
CA ILE A 333 -5.28 21.55 -10.32
C ILE A 333 -3.89 20.95 -10.08
N MET A 334 -2.98 21.08 -11.05
CA MET A 334 -1.59 20.65 -10.91
C MET A 334 -0.87 21.41 -9.79
N ALA A 335 -1.09 22.72 -9.66
CA ALA A 335 -0.52 23.55 -8.60
C ALA A 335 -1.01 23.11 -7.21
N MET A 336 -2.30 22.81 -7.05
CA MET A 336 -2.84 22.30 -5.78
C MET A 336 -2.34 20.88 -5.46
N THR A 337 -2.30 20.00 -6.45
CA THR A 337 -1.97 18.59 -6.23
C THR A 337 -0.46 18.31 -6.22
N GLY A 338 0.36 19.14 -6.85
CA GLY A 338 1.80 18.91 -7.04
C GLY A 338 2.11 17.88 -8.12
N HIS A 339 1.26 17.74 -9.14
CA HIS A 339 1.58 16.93 -10.33
C HIS A 339 2.45 17.76 -11.29
N THR A 340 3.54 17.17 -11.78
CA THR A 340 4.41 17.82 -12.77
C THR A 340 4.02 17.52 -14.22
N THR A 341 3.09 16.57 -14.43
CA THR A 341 2.59 16.21 -15.76
C THR A 341 1.07 16.12 -15.76
N SER A 342 0.48 16.57 -16.86
CA SER A 342 -0.97 16.55 -17.12
C SER A 342 -1.58 15.15 -17.17
N LYS A 343 -0.80 14.12 -17.53
CA LYS A 343 -1.31 12.76 -17.76
C LYS A 343 -2.12 12.20 -16.58
N GLU A 344 -1.63 12.41 -15.36
CA GLU A 344 -2.31 11.94 -14.14
C GLU A 344 -3.54 12.79 -13.79
N VAL A 345 -3.47 14.11 -13.97
CA VAL A 345 -4.60 15.00 -13.73
C VAL A 345 -5.72 14.73 -14.71
N ASN A 346 -5.42 14.66 -16.01
CA ASN A 346 -6.37 14.30 -17.05
C ASN A 346 -7.07 12.97 -16.79
N ARG A 347 -6.34 11.97 -16.27
CA ARG A 347 -6.96 10.68 -15.90
C ARG A 347 -8.09 10.85 -14.87
N TYR A 348 -7.95 11.77 -13.92
CA TYR A 348 -8.95 12.01 -12.88
C TYR A 348 -10.06 12.98 -13.31
N THR A 349 -9.74 13.94 -14.19
CA THR A 349 -10.63 15.07 -14.48
C THR A 349 -11.32 14.98 -15.84
N LYS A 350 -11.00 13.99 -16.70
CA LYS A 350 -11.52 13.91 -18.08
C LYS A 350 -13.04 13.96 -18.14
N ALA A 351 -13.73 13.17 -17.32
CA ALA A 351 -15.19 13.12 -17.30
C ALA A 351 -15.80 14.44 -16.80
N ALA A 352 -15.31 14.95 -15.67
CA ALA A 352 -15.74 16.22 -15.08
C ALA A 352 -15.58 17.40 -16.07
N ARG A 353 -14.41 17.53 -16.68
CA ARG A 353 -14.16 18.58 -17.68
C ARG A 353 -15.06 18.46 -18.89
N LYS A 354 -15.29 17.25 -19.40
CA LYS A 354 -16.17 17.04 -20.55
C LYS A 354 -17.57 17.59 -20.26
N LYS A 355 -18.09 17.39 -19.04
CA LYS A 355 -19.38 17.92 -18.61
C LYS A 355 -19.38 19.45 -18.56
N VAL A 356 -18.42 20.05 -17.87
CA VAL A 356 -18.31 21.53 -17.73
C VAL A 356 -18.14 22.20 -19.09
N LEU A 357 -17.27 21.66 -19.96
CA LEU A 357 -17.06 22.19 -21.30
C LEU A 357 -18.32 22.06 -22.18
N ALA A 358 -19.09 20.97 -22.04
CA ALA A 358 -20.36 20.82 -22.75
C ALA A 358 -21.41 21.82 -22.27
N GLU A 359 -21.48 22.08 -20.96
CA GLU A 359 -22.37 23.10 -20.38
C GLU A 359 -21.99 24.51 -20.87
N GLN A 360 -20.71 24.87 -20.78
CA GLN A 360 -20.19 26.14 -21.31
C GLN A 360 -20.46 26.30 -22.81
N ALA A 361 -20.26 25.25 -23.61
CA ALA A 361 -20.58 25.26 -25.03
C ALA A 361 -22.09 25.41 -25.28
N GLY A 362 -22.92 24.80 -24.43
CA GLY A 362 -24.37 24.96 -24.43
C GLY A 362 -24.81 26.41 -24.23
N GLU A 363 -24.16 27.15 -23.34
CA GLU A 363 -24.45 28.57 -23.12
C GLU A 363 -24.16 29.43 -24.36
N LEU A 364 -23.18 29.07 -25.18
CA LEU A 364 -22.86 29.80 -26.43
C LEU A 364 -24.00 29.74 -27.45
N PHE A 365 -24.80 28.66 -27.45
CA PHE A 365 -25.98 28.55 -28.31
C PHE A 365 -27.12 29.48 -27.88
N LYS A 366 -27.24 29.83 -26.60
CA LYS A 366 -28.30 30.74 -26.12
C LYS A 366 -28.17 32.16 -26.67
N GLY A 367 -26.95 32.58 -27.01
CA GLY A 367 -26.67 33.87 -27.66
C GLY A 367 -26.95 33.90 -29.16
N HIS A 368 -27.13 32.73 -29.79
CA HIS A 368 -27.40 32.59 -31.22
C HIS A 368 -28.80 32.00 -31.39
N LYS A 369 -29.84 32.83 -31.27
CA LYS A 369 -31.16 32.45 -31.79
C LYS A 369 -31.04 32.36 -33.31
N MET A 370 -31.28 31.18 -33.89
CA MET A 370 -31.54 31.06 -35.33
C MET A 370 -32.83 31.77 -35.70
#